data_AF-A0A1D7UBJ1-F1
#
_entry.id   AF-A0A1D7UBJ1-F1
#
_cell.length_a   1.000
_cell.length_b   1.000
_cell.length_c   1.000
_cell.angle_alpha   90.00
_cell.angle_beta   90.00
_cell.angle_gamma   90.00
#
_symmetry.space_group_name_H-M   'P 1'
#
loop_
_entity.id
_entity.type
_entity.pdbx_description
1 polymer ?
#
loop_
_entity_poly.entity_id
_entity_poly.type
_entity_poly.pdbx_seq_one_letter_code
_entity_poly.pdbx_strand_id
1 'polypeptide(L)'
;MRSAAFAFALLALTPAGALAQGAATPAAPTADEAGLQTAIAKSNAYTALMNRTLRAIQSWERYASWVDMKKGPTGKERYIDYGLYSLYDVTGEIKRAEEAVTRAPALPEIDQTIRRYIRAYQEFAPLITRAERYYERKDYRDDNATEGRNLHMLMVPAAKTFLDERATLDAQMRVYKKGLDQRELAAVEQREGRSVRWQVRNVMINARVVMDLMPSNEKPIVDLKAFDAAVADYAGAVREMDRFKETEPKGVPFIESQASSWLGRLRDFRDKLGRGKGDVRRGAANDANWLVSSYNTMVSLSETAIRTLR
;
A
#
# COMPACT_ATOMS: atom_id res chain seq x y z
N MET A 1 -79.83 -31.08 53.41
CA MET A 1 -79.74 -31.42 51.97
C MET A 1 -78.48 -30.73 51.44
N ARG A 2 -77.36 -31.44 51.40
CA ARG A 2 -76.68 -31.95 50.19
C ARG A 2 -76.24 -30.85 49.21
N SER A 3 -74.92 -30.68 49.08
CA SER A 3 -74.12 -30.57 47.83
C SER A 3 -72.91 -29.66 48.08
N ALA A 4 -71.69 -30.18 48.23
CA ALA A 4 -70.78 -30.71 47.20
C ALA A 4 -69.77 -29.64 46.75
N ALA A 5 -68.51 -29.88 47.10
CA ALA A 5 -67.35 -29.06 46.82
C ALA A 5 -66.93 -29.13 45.35
N PHE A 6 -66.46 -28.01 44.80
CA PHE A 6 -65.64 -27.98 43.58
C PHE A 6 -64.31 -27.30 43.91
N ALA A 7 -63.24 -28.07 43.76
CA ALA A 7 -61.87 -27.60 43.81
C ALA A 7 -61.44 -27.13 42.41
N PHE A 8 -60.90 -25.92 42.30
CA PHE A 8 -60.14 -25.47 41.14
C PHE A 8 -58.71 -25.18 41.58
N ALA A 9 -57.77 -25.97 41.07
CA ALA A 9 -56.34 -25.78 41.24
C ALA A 9 -55.85 -24.67 40.29
N LEU A 10 -55.24 -23.62 40.84
CA LEU A 10 -54.49 -22.64 40.06
C LEU A 10 -53.10 -23.21 39.73
N LEU A 11 -52.83 -23.43 38.45
CA LEU A 11 -51.49 -23.60 37.89
C LEU A 11 -50.75 -22.26 37.90
N ALA A 12 -49.67 -22.15 38.68
CA ALA A 12 -48.75 -21.03 38.63
C ALA A 12 -47.83 -21.18 37.40
N LEU A 13 -47.97 -20.27 36.42
CA LEU A 13 -46.97 -20.08 35.36
C LEU A 13 -45.74 -19.38 35.95
N THR A 14 -44.59 -20.04 35.90
CA THR A 14 -43.29 -19.41 36.10
C THR A 14 -42.85 -18.72 34.79
N PRO A 15 -42.42 -17.44 34.83
CA PRO A 15 -41.84 -16.82 33.64
C PRO A 15 -40.42 -17.35 33.45
N ALA A 16 -40.17 -17.98 32.30
CA ALA A 16 -38.84 -18.35 31.84
C ALA A 16 -38.00 -17.09 31.65
N GLY A 17 -36.91 -16.96 32.42
CA GLY A 17 -35.93 -15.89 32.27
C GLY A 17 -35.24 -16.00 30.91
N ALA A 18 -35.51 -15.01 30.05
CA ALA A 18 -34.73 -14.79 28.84
C ALA A 18 -33.30 -14.40 29.24
N LEU A 19 -32.33 -15.29 29.03
CA LEU A 19 -30.91 -14.93 29.06
C LEU A 19 -30.61 -14.07 27.83
N ALA A 20 -30.74 -12.75 28.01
CA ALA A 20 -30.18 -11.80 27.08
C ALA A 20 -28.66 -11.99 27.06
N GLN A 21 -28.13 -12.51 25.95
CA GLN A 21 -26.70 -12.44 25.64
C GLN A 21 -26.36 -10.95 25.50
N GLY A 22 -25.79 -10.37 26.56
CA GLY A 22 -25.24 -9.02 26.49
C GLY A 22 -24.12 -9.02 25.47
N ALA A 23 -24.34 -8.37 24.33
CA ALA A 23 -23.28 -8.03 23.40
C ALA A 23 -22.23 -7.21 24.18
N ALA A 24 -21.04 -7.78 24.38
CA ALA A 24 -19.94 -7.10 25.04
C ALA A 24 -19.65 -5.81 24.27
N THR A 25 -19.82 -4.67 24.94
CA THR A 25 -19.47 -3.36 24.38
C THR A 25 -17.96 -3.38 24.11
N PRO A 26 -17.48 -3.00 22.91
CA PRO A 26 -16.05 -2.98 22.65
C PRO A 26 -15.36 -2.07 23.68
N ALA A 27 -14.35 -2.60 24.37
CA ALA A 27 -13.57 -1.87 25.35
C ALA A 27 -12.95 -0.62 24.70
N ALA A 28 -12.89 0.49 25.45
CA ALA A 28 -12.24 1.70 24.98
C ALA A 28 -10.76 1.43 24.66
N PRO A 29 -10.21 2.03 23.57
CA PRO A 29 -8.83 1.76 23.18
C PRO A 29 -7.85 2.22 24.27
N THR A 30 -6.79 1.45 24.47
CA THR A 30 -5.72 1.82 25.41
C THR A 30 -4.95 3.04 24.89
N ALA A 31 -4.19 3.71 25.76
CA ALA A 31 -3.35 4.85 25.36
C ALA A 31 -2.35 4.47 24.25
N ASP A 32 -1.80 3.25 24.31
CA ASP A 32 -0.88 2.71 23.29
C ASP A 32 -1.59 2.45 21.96
N GLU A 33 -2.85 1.97 21.98
CA GLU A 33 -3.66 1.77 20.77
C GLU A 33 -4.06 3.11 20.13
N ALA A 34 -4.39 4.13 20.93
CA ALA A 34 -4.66 5.48 20.43
C ALA A 34 -3.41 6.11 19.79
N GLY A 35 -2.24 5.89 20.41
CA GLY A 35 -0.94 6.27 19.85
C GLY A 35 -0.66 5.56 18.52
N LEU A 36 -0.92 4.25 18.44
CA LEU A 36 -0.77 3.47 17.21
C LEU A 36 -1.72 3.96 16.10
N GLN A 37 -2.98 4.25 16.42
CA GLN A 37 -3.91 4.79 15.42
C GLN A 37 -3.47 6.14 14.88
N THR A 38 -2.94 7.00 15.75
CA THR A 38 -2.40 8.28 15.31
C THR A 38 -1.18 8.08 14.39
N ALA A 39 -0.33 7.11 14.70
CA ALA A 39 0.83 6.73 13.89
C ALA A 39 0.42 6.16 12.51
N ILE A 40 -0.65 5.36 12.45
CA ILE A 40 -1.25 4.85 11.20
C ILE A 40 -1.84 5.98 10.37
N ALA A 41 -2.62 6.88 10.98
CA ALA A 41 -3.21 8.03 10.31
C ALA A 41 -2.12 8.92 9.68
N LYS A 42 -1.02 9.17 10.40
CA LYS A 42 0.15 9.89 9.89
C LYS A 42 0.79 9.18 8.69
N SER A 43 1.01 7.86 8.78
CA SER A 43 1.52 7.04 7.67
C SER A 43 0.63 7.10 6.42
N ASN A 44 -0.68 7.07 6.61
CA ASN A 44 -1.67 7.13 5.52
C ASN A 44 -1.67 8.48 4.82
N ALA A 45 -1.52 9.59 5.56
CA ALA A 45 -1.40 10.92 4.97
C ALA A 45 -0.17 11.03 4.05
N TYR A 46 0.99 10.54 4.51
CA TYR A 46 2.21 10.52 3.69
C TYR A 46 2.08 9.62 2.47
N THR A 47 1.51 8.43 2.64
CA THR A 47 1.28 7.49 1.55
C THR A 47 0.35 8.06 0.49
N ALA A 48 -0.71 8.76 0.89
CA ALA A 48 -1.63 9.40 -0.04
C ALA A 48 -0.93 10.44 -0.91
N LEU A 49 -0.08 11.30 -0.32
CA LEU A 49 0.73 12.25 -1.06
C LEU A 49 1.69 11.55 -2.03
N MET A 50 2.44 10.55 -1.56
CA MET A 50 3.39 9.78 -2.39
C MET A 50 2.70 9.11 -3.58
N ASN A 51 1.51 8.55 -3.38
CA ASN A 51 0.73 7.91 -4.44
C ASN A 51 0.22 8.93 -5.46
N ARG A 52 -0.31 10.07 -5.00
CA ARG A 52 -0.85 11.09 -5.90
C ARG A 52 0.24 11.74 -6.77
N THR A 53 1.42 11.90 -6.20
CA THR A 53 2.59 12.52 -6.85
C THR A 53 3.35 11.57 -7.79
N LEU A 54 3.00 10.27 -7.86
CA LEU A 54 3.50 9.35 -8.90
C LEU A 54 3.26 9.89 -10.31
N ARG A 55 2.21 10.68 -10.51
CA ARG A 55 1.89 11.30 -11.80
C ARG A 55 3.01 12.21 -12.32
N ALA A 56 3.74 12.88 -11.43
CA ALA A 56 4.87 13.72 -11.83
C ALA A 56 6.05 12.88 -12.33
N ILE A 57 6.31 11.72 -11.70
CA ILE A 57 7.34 10.77 -12.16
C ILE A 57 6.98 10.26 -13.56
N GLN A 58 5.75 9.80 -13.75
CA GLN A 58 5.27 9.33 -15.05
C GLN A 58 5.34 10.41 -16.14
N SER A 59 5.03 11.66 -15.79
CA SER A 59 5.12 12.80 -16.71
C SER A 59 6.57 13.08 -17.12
N TRP A 60 7.48 13.01 -16.14
CA TRP A 60 8.92 13.17 -16.37
C TRP A 60 9.51 12.05 -17.22
N GLU A 61 9.14 10.79 -16.95
CA GLU A 61 9.55 9.64 -17.77
C GLU A 61 9.07 9.77 -19.21
N ARG A 62 7.83 10.25 -19.40
CA ARG A 62 7.31 10.53 -20.74
C ARG A 62 8.16 11.59 -21.44
N TYR A 63 8.48 12.69 -20.76
CA TYR A 63 9.37 13.73 -21.31
C TYR A 63 10.75 13.15 -21.70
N ALA A 64 11.36 12.38 -20.81
CA ALA A 64 12.66 11.77 -21.03
C ALA A 64 12.67 10.72 -22.15
N SER A 65 11.51 10.14 -22.50
CA SER A 65 11.41 9.14 -23.57
C SER A 65 11.66 9.71 -24.97
N TRP A 66 11.57 11.03 -25.16
CA TRP A 66 11.72 11.65 -26.47
C TRP A 66 12.71 12.82 -26.53
N VAL A 67 13.23 13.29 -25.38
CA VAL A 67 14.24 14.34 -25.31
C VAL A 67 15.63 13.76 -25.03
N ASP A 68 16.67 14.30 -25.68
CA ASP A 68 18.05 14.09 -25.24
C ASP A 68 18.26 14.82 -23.91
N MET A 69 18.27 14.06 -22.81
CA MET A 69 18.36 14.63 -21.46
C MET A 69 19.65 15.39 -21.14
N LYS A 70 20.67 15.30 -22.01
CA LYS A 70 21.91 16.07 -21.87
C LYS A 70 21.87 17.38 -22.65
N LYS A 71 21.18 17.40 -23.81
CA LYS A 71 21.18 18.54 -24.74
C LYS A 71 19.90 19.35 -24.69
N GLY A 72 18.81 18.77 -24.22
CA GLY A 72 17.47 19.35 -24.31
C GLY A 72 16.84 19.23 -25.69
N PRO A 73 15.62 19.79 -25.85
CA PRO A 73 14.83 19.70 -27.07
C PRO A 73 15.35 20.65 -28.16
N THR A 74 15.27 20.19 -29.39
CA THR A 74 15.64 20.90 -30.62
C THR A 74 14.41 21.40 -31.39
N GLY A 75 13.21 20.89 -31.07
CA GLY A 75 11.96 21.19 -31.78
C GLY A 75 11.70 20.25 -32.97
N LYS A 76 12.60 19.28 -33.19
CA LYS A 76 12.58 18.36 -34.34
C LYS A 76 12.54 16.89 -33.92
N GLU A 77 12.33 16.62 -32.64
CA GLU A 77 12.25 15.28 -32.10
C GLU A 77 11.08 14.51 -32.73
N ARG A 78 11.31 13.24 -33.07
CA ARG A 78 10.31 12.36 -33.69
C ARG A 78 9.01 12.27 -32.89
N TYR A 79 9.11 12.33 -31.56
CA TYR A 79 7.99 12.15 -30.63
C TYR A 79 7.75 13.43 -29.79
N ILE A 80 8.09 14.61 -30.31
CA ILE A 80 7.85 15.89 -29.62
C ILE A 80 6.37 16.11 -29.27
N ASP A 81 5.47 15.52 -30.06
CA ASP A 81 4.02 15.53 -29.85
C ASP A 81 3.58 14.68 -28.66
N TYR A 82 4.44 13.81 -28.11
CA TYR A 82 4.13 13.13 -26.85
C TYR A 82 4.06 14.13 -25.70
N GLY A 83 4.86 15.20 -25.74
CA GLY A 83 4.87 16.23 -24.72
C GLY A 83 5.04 15.67 -23.31
N LEU A 84 4.24 16.19 -22.38
CA LEU A 84 4.18 15.77 -20.99
C LEU A 84 2.76 15.40 -20.60
N TYR A 85 2.63 14.66 -19.51
CA TYR A 85 1.34 14.40 -18.91
C TYR A 85 0.90 15.57 -18.02
N SER A 86 -0.39 15.92 -18.10
CA SER A 86 -1.01 16.81 -17.12
C SER A 86 -0.96 16.20 -15.72
N LEU A 87 -0.74 17.07 -14.73
CA LEU A 87 -0.66 16.69 -13.32
C LEU A 87 -2.03 16.75 -12.66
N TYR A 88 -2.19 15.93 -11.63
CA TYR A 88 -3.35 15.99 -10.76
C TYR A 88 -3.28 17.20 -9.83
N ASP A 89 -4.43 17.70 -9.40
CA ASP A 89 -4.50 18.52 -8.19
C ASP A 89 -4.13 17.64 -6.99
N VAL A 90 -3.15 18.14 -6.21
CA VAL A 90 -2.59 17.49 -5.02
C VAL A 90 -2.65 18.39 -3.79
N THR A 91 -3.35 19.52 -3.88
CA THR A 91 -3.40 20.54 -2.81
C THR A 91 -3.92 19.94 -1.50
N GLY A 92 -4.94 19.08 -1.58
CA GLY A 92 -5.51 18.39 -0.42
C GLY A 92 -4.58 17.36 0.21
N GLU A 93 -3.81 16.62 -0.60
CA GLU A 93 -2.79 15.68 -0.12
C GLU A 93 -1.63 16.40 0.57
N ILE A 94 -1.13 17.50 -0.03
CA ILE A 94 -0.07 18.32 0.57
C ILE A 94 -0.51 18.86 1.92
N LYS A 95 -1.69 19.50 1.99
CA LYS A 95 -2.21 20.04 3.25
C LYS A 95 -2.31 18.96 4.33
N ARG A 96 -2.85 17.78 4.01
CA ARG A 96 -2.95 16.66 4.96
C ARG A 96 -1.58 16.17 5.42
N ALA A 97 -0.59 16.12 4.54
CA ALA A 97 0.77 15.75 4.90
C ALA A 97 1.43 16.81 5.80
N GLU A 98 1.27 18.10 5.51
CA GLU A 98 1.77 19.20 6.35
C GLU A 98 1.14 19.18 7.75
N GLU A 99 -0.17 18.97 7.84
CA GLU A 99 -0.86 18.77 9.12
C GLU A 99 -0.35 17.53 9.86
N ALA A 100 -0.08 16.43 9.14
CA ALA A 100 0.42 15.21 9.76
C ALA A 100 1.84 15.37 10.32
N VAL A 101 2.68 16.21 9.71
CA VAL A 101 4.03 16.53 10.19
C VAL A 101 4.01 17.19 11.58
N THR A 102 2.96 17.92 11.93
CA THR A 102 2.86 18.57 13.26
C THR A 102 2.19 17.69 14.32
N ARG A 103 1.63 16.54 13.92
CA ARG A 103 0.95 15.61 14.83
C ARG A 103 1.93 14.58 15.42
N ALA A 104 1.62 14.16 16.64
CA ALA A 104 2.24 13.01 17.27
C ALA A 104 1.89 11.71 16.50
N PRO A 105 2.71 10.65 16.58
CA PRO A 105 4.08 10.67 17.08
C PRO A 105 4.99 11.48 16.14
N ALA A 106 5.97 12.20 16.70
CA ALA A 106 7.01 12.85 15.91
C ALA A 106 7.86 11.77 15.22
N LEU A 107 8.14 11.96 13.93
CA LEU A 107 9.01 11.09 13.14
C LEU A 107 10.11 11.96 12.53
N PRO A 108 11.08 12.48 13.32
CA PRO A 108 11.90 13.62 12.92
C PRO A 108 12.52 13.51 11.51
N GLU A 109 13.09 12.36 11.17
CA GLU A 109 13.71 12.13 9.86
C GLU A 109 12.68 12.07 8.71
N ILE A 110 11.56 11.38 8.91
CA ILE A 110 10.48 11.24 7.92
C ILE A 110 9.76 12.58 7.75
N ASP A 111 9.43 13.24 8.85
CA ASP A 111 8.74 14.52 8.90
C ASP A 111 9.57 15.60 8.17
N GLN A 112 10.89 15.61 8.39
CA GLN A 112 11.79 16.50 7.67
C GLN A 112 11.86 16.18 6.18
N THR A 113 11.91 14.89 5.83
CA THR A 113 11.95 14.43 4.43
C THR A 113 10.65 14.75 3.70
N ILE A 114 9.50 14.62 4.35
CA ILE A 114 8.19 15.02 3.81
C ILE A 114 8.18 16.52 3.50
N ARG A 115 8.70 17.38 4.39
CA ARG A 115 8.78 18.83 4.12
C ARG A 115 9.64 19.13 2.89
N ARG A 116 10.82 18.49 2.77
CA ARG A 116 11.69 18.66 1.60
C ARG A 116 11.05 18.12 0.33
N TYR A 117 10.38 16.97 0.40
CA TYR A 117 9.66 16.34 -0.70
C TYR A 117 8.51 17.22 -1.22
N ILE A 118 7.69 17.79 -0.31
CA ILE A 118 6.62 18.73 -0.67
C ILE A 118 7.20 19.94 -1.38
N ARG A 119 8.26 20.54 -0.82
CA ARG A 119 8.94 21.68 -1.43
C ARG A 119 9.45 21.36 -2.84
N ALA A 120 10.15 20.23 -2.99
CA ALA A 120 10.67 19.80 -4.29
C ALA A 120 9.55 19.58 -5.31
N TYR A 121 8.41 19.01 -4.89
CA TYR A 121 7.24 18.88 -5.75
C TYR A 121 6.65 20.24 -6.13
N GLN A 122 6.51 21.18 -5.19
CA GLN A 122 5.98 22.52 -5.43
C GLN A 122 6.87 23.34 -6.37
N GLU A 123 8.19 23.11 -6.37
CA GLU A 123 9.13 23.71 -7.33
C GLU A 123 9.03 23.04 -8.72
N PHE A 124 8.84 21.72 -8.77
CA PHE A 124 8.84 20.97 -10.04
C PHE A 124 7.50 20.99 -10.79
N ALA A 125 6.37 20.85 -10.08
CA ALA A 125 5.05 20.70 -10.69
C ALA A 125 4.65 21.88 -11.60
N PRO A 126 4.88 23.17 -11.23
CA PRO A 126 4.59 24.29 -12.12
C PRO A 126 5.40 24.26 -13.42
N LEU A 127 6.64 23.76 -13.38
CA LEU A 127 7.49 23.62 -14.57
C LEU A 127 6.94 22.54 -15.51
N ILE A 128 6.50 21.39 -14.98
CA ILE A 128 5.81 20.36 -15.77
C ILE A 128 4.56 20.96 -16.41
N THR A 129 3.72 21.68 -15.66
CA THR A 129 2.49 22.27 -16.21
C THR A 129 2.78 23.29 -17.31
N ARG A 130 3.83 24.12 -17.17
CA ARG A 130 4.24 25.06 -18.21
C ARG A 130 4.74 24.33 -19.46
N ALA A 131 5.57 23.30 -19.28
CA ALA A 131 6.09 22.50 -20.39
C ALA A 131 4.99 21.71 -21.10
N GLU A 132 4.09 21.06 -20.37
CA GLU A 132 2.93 20.36 -20.93
C GLU A 132 2.14 21.28 -21.86
N ARG A 133 1.75 22.46 -21.38
CA ARG A 133 1.02 23.45 -22.18
C ARG A 133 1.79 23.94 -23.41
N TYR A 134 3.10 24.14 -23.27
CA TYR A 134 3.97 24.58 -24.35
C TYR A 134 4.01 23.57 -25.50
N TYR A 135 4.21 22.28 -25.18
CA TYR A 135 4.23 21.22 -26.20
C TYR A 135 2.84 20.91 -26.76
N GLU A 136 1.80 20.96 -25.93
CA GLU A 136 0.40 20.75 -26.34
C GLU A 136 -0.04 21.78 -27.40
N ARG A 137 0.25 23.07 -27.15
CA ARG A 137 -0.03 24.14 -28.12
C ARG A 137 0.89 24.16 -29.33
N LYS A 138 1.99 23.39 -29.28
CA LYS A 138 3.02 23.33 -30.30
C LYS A 138 3.77 24.65 -30.51
N ASP A 139 3.88 25.46 -29.46
CA ASP A 139 4.59 26.75 -29.47
C ASP A 139 6.07 26.60 -29.91
N TYR A 140 6.64 25.40 -29.78
CA TYR A 140 7.98 25.05 -30.28
C TYR A 140 8.17 25.28 -31.79
N ARG A 141 7.07 25.33 -32.56
CA ARG A 141 7.09 25.63 -34.00
C ARG A 141 7.31 27.11 -34.29
N ASP A 142 6.90 27.96 -33.36
CA ASP A 142 6.94 29.41 -33.51
C ASP A 142 8.27 29.98 -32.99
N ASP A 143 8.85 29.36 -31.96
CA ASP A 143 10.04 29.85 -31.28
C ASP A 143 11.32 29.02 -31.51
N ASN A 144 11.27 28.03 -32.41
CA ASN A 144 12.34 27.07 -32.67
C ASN A 144 12.85 26.38 -31.38
N ALA A 145 11.91 25.92 -30.54
CA ALA A 145 12.15 25.26 -29.25
C ALA A 145 12.90 26.09 -28.21
N THR A 146 12.90 27.43 -28.31
CA THR A 146 13.66 28.29 -27.39
C THR A 146 13.14 28.18 -25.96
N GLU A 147 11.84 28.30 -25.75
CA GLU A 147 11.20 28.10 -24.46
C GLU A 147 11.33 26.64 -24.00
N GLY A 148 11.24 25.67 -24.92
CA GLY A 148 11.48 24.26 -24.62
C GLY A 148 12.87 23.99 -24.02
N ARG A 149 13.92 24.64 -24.54
CA ARG A 149 15.28 24.57 -23.99
C ARG A 149 15.40 25.22 -22.62
N ASN A 150 14.78 26.38 -22.44
CA ASN A 150 14.76 27.06 -21.14
C ASN A 150 14.05 26.20 -20.08
N LEU A 151 12.89 25.64 -20.41
CA LEU A 151 12.16 24.73 -19.55
C LEU A 151 12.98 23.48 -19.24
N HIS A 152 13.69 22.92 -20.21
CA HIS A 152 14.58 21.78 -19.98
C HIS A 152 15.64 22.09 -18.92
N MET A 153 16.33 23.23 -19.05
CA MET A 153 17.35 23.66 -18.09
C MET A 153 16.81 23.83 -16.68
N LEU A 154 15.55 24.27 -16.53
CA LEU A 154 14.90 24.43 -15.22
C LEU A 154 14.36 23.09 -14.67
N MET A 155 13.76 22.27 -15.53
CA MET A 155 13.11 21.03 -15.12
C MET A 155 14.12 19.95 -14.71
N VAL A 156 15.25 19.80 -15.41
CA VAL A 156 16.23 18.75 -15.08
C VAL A 156 16.70 18.78 -13.62
N PRO A 157 17.22 19.91 -13.08
CA PRO A 157 17.62 19.97 -11.67
C PRO A 157 16.45 19.86 -10.69
N ALA A 158 15.27 20.40 -11.03
CA ALA A 158 14.06 20.27 -10.20
C ALA A 158 13.58 18.82 -10.12
N ALA A 159 13.54 18.12 -11.25
CA ALA A 159 13.20 16.70 -11.35
C ALA A 159 14.19 15.85 -10.55
N LYS A 160 15.50 16.12 -10.67
CA LYS A 160 16.53 15.42 -9.88
C LYS A 160 16.25 15.55 -8.38
N THR A 161 16.03 16.78 -7.91
CA THR A 161 15.74 17.05 -6.49
C THR A 161 14.49 16.32 -6.01
N PHE A 162 13.41 16.37 -6.80
CA PHE A 162 12.16 15.68 -6.50
C PHE A 162 12.34 14.15 -6.45
N LEU A 163 13.05 13.56 -7.41
CA LEU A 163 13.28 12.12 -7.49
C LEU A 163 14.20 11.62 -6.37
N ASP A 164 15.21 12.40 -5.99
CA ASP A 164 16.11 12.05 -4.87
C ASP A 164 15.36 12.04 -3.53
N GLU A 165 14.53 13.05 -3.27
CA GLU A 165 13.68 13.09 -2.07
C GLU A 165 12.61 11.99 -2.10
N ARG A 166 12.07 11.67 -3.28
CA ARG A 166 11.15 10.54 -3.45
C ARG A 166 11.80 9.23 -3.04
N ALA A 167 12.99 8.94 -3.57
CA ALA A 167 13.71 7.70 -3.28
C ALA A 167 14.05 7.58 -1.79
N THR A 168 14.46 8.69 -1.17
CA THR A 168 14.73 8.76 0.27
C THR A 168 13.47 8.47 1.08
N LEU A 169 12.35 9.12 0.74
CA LEU A 169 11.08 8.94 1.43
C LEU A 169 10.53 7.52 1.25
N ASP A 170 10.62 6.93 0.06
CA ASP A 170 10.22 5.54 -0.21
C ASP A 170 10.98 4.57 0.71
N ALA A 171 12.29 4.76 0.87
CA ALA A 171 13.11 3.93 1.75
C ALA A 171 12.70 4.06 3.22
N GLN A 172 12.53 5.28 3.72
CA GLN A 172 12.13 5.53 5.11
C GLN A 172 10.72 4.99 5.40
N MET A 173 9.77 5.25 4.51
CA MET A 173 8.38 4.81 4.68
C MET A 173 8.24 3.30 4.64
N ARG A 174 9.08 2.58 3.88
CA ARG A 174 9.12 1.12 3.89
C ARG A 174 9.46 0.57 5.27
N VAL A 175 10.53 1.08 5.90
CA VAL A 175 10.96 0.68 7.25
C VAL A 175 9.88 1.02 8.27
N TYR A 176 9.34 2.25 8.21
CA TYR A 176 8.33 2.71 9.14
C TYR A 176 7.02 1.89 9.07
N LYS A 177 6.54 1.60 7.86
CA LYS A 177 5.34 0.75 7.66
C LYS A 177 5.53 -0.66 8.18
N LYS A 178 6.70 -1.27 7.95
CA LYS A 178 7.01 -2.59 8.51
C LYS A 178 6.89 -2.59 10.04
N GLY A 179 7.40 -1.56 10.70
CA GLY A 179 7.28 -1.41 12.16
C GLY A 179 5.86 -1.09 12.64
N LEU A 180 5.04 -0.41 11.83
CA LEU A 180 3.61 -0.21 12.13
C LEU A 180 2.83 -1.52 12.02
N ASP A 181 3.03 -2.26 10.94
CA ASP A 181 2.38 -3.54 10.68
C ASP A 181 2.64 -4.54 11.82
N GLN A 182 3.87 -4.62 12.31
CA GLN A 182 4.23 -5.47 13.46
C GLN A 182 3.55 -5.05 14.76
N ARG A 183 3.49 -3.74 15.06
CA ARG A 183 2.81 -3.22 16.26
C ARG A 183 1.30 -3.44 16.19
N GLU A 184 0.71 -3.29 15.01
CA GLU A 184 -0.71 -3.54 14.81
C GLU A 184 -1.04 -5.03 14.96
N LEU A 185 -0.20 -5.92 14.45
CA LEU A 185 -0.36 -7.37 14.65
C LEU A 185 -0.26 -7.74 16.13
N ALA A 186 0.72 -7.18 16.86
CA ALA A 186 0.89 -7.41 18.29
C ALA A 186 -0.30 -6.90 19.12
N ALA A 187 -0.85 -5.73 18.78
CA ALA A 187 -2.04 -5.19 19.44
C ALA A 187 -3.27 -6.09 19.21
N VAL A 188 -3.44 -6.65 18.00
CA VAL A 188 -4.48 -7.63 17.73
C VAL A 188 -4.28 -8.90 18.57
N GLU A 189 -3.04 -9.40 18.67
CA GLU A 189 -2.73 -10.58 19.48
C GLU A 189 -3.04 -10.37 20.97
N GLN A 190 -2.73 -9.19 21.51
CA GLN A 190 -3.04 -8.87 22.90
C GLN A 190 -4.55 -8.82 23.18
N ARG A 191 -5.34 -8.29 22.23
CA ARG A 191 -6.79 -8.12 22.42
C ARG A 191 -7.58 -9.40 22.16
N GLU A 192 -7.19 -10.15 21.13
CA GLU A 192 -8.00 -11.23 20.56
C GLU A 192 -7.28 -12.58 20.56
N GLY A 193 -6.02 -12.64 20.99
CA GLY A 193 -5.14 -13.76 20.70
C GLY A 193 -4.84 -13.86 19.21
N ARG A 194 -4.42 -15.05 18.77
CA ARG A 194 -4.17 -15.34 17.35
C ARG A 194 -5.47 -15.63 16.58
N SER A 195 -6.42 -14.71 16.69
CA SER A 195 -7.74 -14.76 16.06
C SER A 195 -7.66 -14.83 14.54
N VAL A 196 -8.80 -15.09 13.87
CA VAL A 196 -8.92 -14.96 12.41
C VAL A 196 -8.33 -13.64 11.89
N ARG A 197 -8.60 -12.53 12.57
CA ARG A 197 -8.10 -11.21 12.20
C ARG A 197 -6.58 -11.15 12.29
N TRP A 198 -6.00 -11.76 13.32
CA TRP A 198 -4.55 -11.90 13.44
C TRP A 198 -3.97 -12.73 12.29
N GLN A 199 -4.56 -13.89 11.97
CA GLN A 199 -4.08 -14.77 10.90
C GLN A 199 -4.07 -14.07 9.54
N VAL A 200 -5.18 -13.42 9.19
CA VAL A 200 -5.30 -12.64 7.94
C VAL A 200 -4.26 -11.53 7.87
N ARG A 201 -4.06 -10.78 8.96
CA ARG A 201 -3.05 -9.71 9.01
C ARG A 201 -1.64 -10.25 8.89
N ASN A 202 -1.30 -11.32 9.62
CA ASN A 202 0.01 -11.95 9.55
C ASN A 202 0.36 -12.40 8.11
N VAL A 203 -0.59 -13.03 7.42
CA VAL A 203 -0.43 -13.42 6.01
C VAL A 203 -0.19 -12.20 5.12
N MET A 204 -1.01 -11.16 5.24
CA MET A 204 -0.89 -9.96 4.39
C MET A 204 0.38 -9.15 4.63
N ILE A 205 0.86 -9.10 5.88
CA ILE A 205 2.14 -8.45 6.23
C ILE A 205 3.30 -9.16 5.54
N ASN A 206 3.36 -10.49 5.63
CA ASN A 206 4.42 -11.26 4.97
C ASN A 206 4.30 -11.24 3.44
N ALA A 207 3.08 -11.25 2.89
CA ALA A 207 2.85 -11.10 1.47
C ALA A 207 3.38 -9.76 0.94
N ARG A 208 3.18 -8.67 1.68
CA ARG A 208 3.70 -7.35 1.33
C ARG A 208 5.23 -7.33 1.26
N VAL A 209 5.92 -7.99 2.18
CA VAL A 209 7.39 -8.08 2.17
C VAL A 209 7.89 -8.78 0.90
N VAL A 210 7.19 -9.82 0.44
CA VAL A 210 7.51 -10.46 -0.85
C VAL A 210 7.26 -9.49 -2.02
N MET A 211 6.13 -8.78 -2.02
CA MET A 211 5.80 -7.80 -3.05
C MET A 211 6.82 -6.65 -3.15
N ASP A 212 7.37 -6.23 -2.02
CA ASP A 212 8.41 -5.20 -1.95
C ASP A 212 9.72 -5.60 -2.66
N LEU A 213 9.94 -6.91 -2.86
CA LEU A 213 11.09 -7.49 -3.53
C LEU A 213 10.77 -7.93 -4.97
N MET A 214 9.53 -7.76 -5.42
CA MET A 214 9.14 -8.11 -6.79
C MET A 214 9.85 -7.20 -7.79
N PRO A 215 10.26 -7.74 -8.95
CA PRO A 215 10.96 -6.98 -9.96
C PRO A 215 10.03 -5.94 -10.61
N SER A 216 10.62 -4.84 -11.07
CA SER A 216 9.97 -3.81 -11.89
C SER A 216 10.73 -3.62 -13.20
N ASN A 217 10.19 -2.81 -14.12
CA ASN A 217 10.89 -2.48 -15.36
C ASN A 217 12.26 -1.82 -15.10
N GLU A 218 12.35 -1.01 -14.04
CA GLU A 218 13.59 -0.34 -13.62
C GLU A 218 14.53 -1.26 -12.86
N LYS A 219 13.99 -2.22 -12.11
CA LYS A 219 14.74 -3.19 -11.31
C LYS A 219 14.32 -4.62 -11.69
N PRO A 220 14.75 -5.10 -12.87
CA PRO A 220 14.34 -6.42 -13.36
C PRO A 220 15.09 -7.57 -12.68
N ILE A 221 16.17 -7.27 -11.95
CA ILE A 221 17.02 -8.24 -11.26
C ILE A 221 16.64 -8.25 -9.78
N VAL A 222 16.16 -9.40 -9.31
CA VAL A 222 15.74 -9.64 -7.93
C VAL A 222 16.93 -10.06 -7.06
N ASP A 223 17.01 -9.54 -5.83
CA ASP A 223 17.89 -10.08 -4.80
C ASP A 223 17.34 -11.44 -4.34
N LEU A 224 17.92 -12.51 -4.87
CA LEU A 224 17.49 -13.89 -4.61
C LEU A 224 17.55 -14.23 -3.11
N LYS A 225 18.57 -13.75 -2.38
CA LYS A 225 18.73 -14.09 -0.96
C LYS A 225 17.63 -13.43 -0.13
N ALA A 226 17.35 -12.15 -0.39
CA ALA A 226 16.27 -11.46 0.27
C ALA A 226 14.90 -12.05 -0.10
N PHE A 227 14.72 -12.41 -1.37
CA PHE A 227 13.48 -13.00 -1.87
C PHE A 227 13.21 -14.37 -1.22
N ASP A 228 14.24 -15.22 -1.13
CA ASP A 228 14.14 -16.54 -0.49
C ASP A 228 13.73 -16.43 0.99
N ALA A 229 14.32 -15.48 1.71
CA ALA A 229 13.96 -15.21 3.10
C ALA A 229 12.49 -14.75 3.22
N ALA A 230 12.06 -13.81 2.37
CA ALA A 230 10.68 -13.33 2.38
C ALA A 230 9.65 -14.43 2.04
N VAL A 231 9.96 -15.30 1.08
CA VAL A 231 9.12 -16.45 0.74
C VAL A 231 9.06 -17.47 1.90
N ALA A 232 10.16 -17.65 2.63
CA ALA A 232 10.19 -18.52 3.80
C ALA A 232 9.32 -17.98 4.96
N ASP A 233 9.40 -16.68 5.24
CA ASP A 233 8.58 -16.02 6.26
C ASP A 233 7.09 -16.10 5.90
N TYR A 234 6.75 -15.83 4.63
CA TYR A 234 5.40 -15.99 4.11
C TYR A 234 4.89 -17.44 4.22
N ALA A 235 5.73 -18.42 3.91
CA ALA A 235 5.40 -19.84 4.11
C ALA A 235 5.19 -20.21 5.59
N GLY A 236 5.86 -19.52 6.51
CA GLY A 236 5.61 -19.63 7.95
C GLY A 236 4.22 -19.13 8.31
N ALA A 237 3.83 -17.95 7.82
CA ALA A 237 2.51 -17.36 8.06
C ALA A 237 1.37 -18.21 7.49
N VAL A 238 1.51 -18.75 6.28
CA VAL A 238 0.50 -19.66 5.68
C VAL A 238 0.33 -20.92 6.53
N ARG A 239 1.43 -21.57 6.95
CA ARG A 239 1.35 -22.77 7.80
C ARG A 239 0.71 -22.50 9.17
N GLU A 240 0.91 -21.32 9.73
CA GLU A 240 0.27 -20.92 10.99
C GLU A 240 -1.25 -20.79 10.80
N MET A 241 -1.69 -20.18 9.69
CA MET A 241 -3.10 -20.08 9.35
C MET A 241 -3.73 -21.45 9.07
N ASP A 242 -3.01 -22.35 8.38
CA ASP A 242 -3.47 -23.72 8.15
C ASP A 242 -3.71 -24.47 9.48
N ARG A 243 -2.74 -24.40 10.41
CA ARG A 243 -2.88 -24.97 11.77
C ARG A 243 -4.05 -24.35 12.53
N PHE A 244 -4.23 -23.04 12.43
CA PHE A 244 -5.35 -22.36 13.07
C PHE A 244 -6.71 -22.89 12.57
N LYS A 245 -6.84 -23.23 11.28
CA LYS A 245 -8.08 -23.80 10.74
C LYS A 245 -8.37 -25.23 11.18
N GLU A 246 -7.36 -26.00 11.55
CA GLU A 246 -7.57 -27.33 12.15
C GLU A 246 -8.38 -27.20 13.46
N THR A 247 -8.13 -26.13 14.21
CA THR A 247 -8.86 -25.82 15.45
C THR A 247 -10.10 -24.95 15.25
N GLU A 248 -10.14 -24.12 14.21
CA GLU A 248 -11.26 -23.22 13.88
C GLU A 248 -11.70 -23.30 12.40
N PRO A 249 -12.39 -24.38 11.98
CA PRO A 249 -12.65 -24.67 10.56
C PRO A 249 -13.51 -23.62 9.83
N LYS A 250 -14.31 -22.86 10.58
CA LYS A 250 -15.21 -21.80 10.07
C LYS A 250 -14.54 -20.42 9.95
N GLY A 251 -13.33 -20.25 10.49
CA GLY A 251 -12.76 -18.94 10.78
C GLY A 251 -12.29 -18.13 9.57
N VAL A 252 -11.85 -18.76 8.48
CA VAL A 252 -11.11 -18.04 7.41
C VAL A 252 -11.62 -18.36 5.99
N PRO A 253 -12.84 -17.95 5.59
CA PRO A 253 -13.32 -18.24 4.25
C PRO A 253 -12.47 -17.55 3.17
N PHE A 254 -12.11 -18.30 2.13
CA PHE A 254 -11.54 -17.85 0.84
C PHE A 254 -10.10 -17.30 0.81
N ILE A 255 -9.62 -16.62 1.86
CA ILE A 255 -8.26 -16.04 1.81
C ILE A 255 -7.15 -17.10 1.97
N GLU A 256 -7.40 -18.17 2.71
CA GLU A 256 -6.43 -19.27 2.89
C GLU A 256 -6.10 -19.96 1.57
N SER A 257 -7.10 -20.36 0.79
CA SER A 257 -6.86 -21.02 -0.50
C SER A 257 -6.09 -20.12 -1.47
N GLN A 258 -6.36 -18.81 -1.47
CA GLN A 258 -5.60 -17.84 -2.24
C GLN A 258 -4.17 -17.69 -1.72
N ALA A 259 -3.98 -17.62 -0.40
CA ALA A 259 -2.67 -17.49 0.21
C ALA A 259 -1.77 -18.70 -0.10
N SER A 260 -2.31 -19.92 -0.03
CA SER A 260 -1.63 -21.17 -0.34
C SER A 260 -1.34 -21.32 -1.84
N SER A 261 -2.29 -20.95 -2.71
CA SER A 261 -2.08 -20.90 -4.16
C SER A 261 -0.97 -19.91 -4.53
N TRP A 262 -0.98 -18.73 -3.92
CA TRP A 262 0.04 -17.71 -4.13
C TRP A 262 1.42 -18.17 -3.63
N LEU A 263 1.51 -18.87 -2.49
CA LEU A 263 2.75 -19.49 -2.02
C LEU A 263 3.31 -20.52 -3.02
N GLY A 264 2.44 -21.38 -3.57
CA GLY A 264 2.83 -22.35 -4.61
C GLY A 264 3.46 -21.64 -5.81
N ARG A 265 2.79 -20.61 -6.33
CA ARG A 265 3.30 -19.83 -7.46
C ARG A 265 4.57 -19.06 -7.13
N LEU A 266 4.72 -18.55 -5.92
CA LEU A 266 5.95 -17.89 -5.47
C LEU A 266 7.15 -18.84 -5.50
N ARG A 267 6.96 -20.12 -5.16
CA ARG A 267 8.02 -21.14 -5.25
C ARG A 267 8.40 -21.42 -6.70
N ASP A 268 7.43 -21.58 -7.59
CA ASP A 268 7.70 -21.72 -9.03
C ASP A 268 8.46 -20.51 -9.59
N PHE A 269 8.04 -19.31 -9.20
CA PHE A 269 8.66 -18.06 -9.60
C PHE A 269 10.10 -17.94 -9.09
N ARG A 270 10.33 -18.23 -7.80
CA ARG A 270 11.67 -18.29 -7.19
C ARG A 270 12.59 -19.26 -7.94
N ASP A 271 12.11 -20.45 -8.27
CA ASP A 271 12.92 -21.45 -8.96
C ASP A 271 13.30 -20.99 -10.38
N LYS A 272 12.37 -20.30 -11.09
CA LYS A 272 12.66 -19.65 -12.37
C LYS A 272 13.65 -18.50 -12.22
N LEU A 273 13.50 -17.65 -11.21
CA LEU A 273 14.45 -16.58 -10.91
C LEU A 273 15.84 -17.14 -10.62
N GLY A 274 15.96 -18.25 -9.89
CA GLY A 274 17.23 -18.93 -9.65
C GLY A 274 17.93 -19.33 -10.95
N ARG A 275 17.20 -19.95 -11.90
CA ARG A 275 17.71 -20.28 -13.24
C ARG A 275 18.09 -19.03 -14.06
N GLY A 276 17.34 -17.94 -13.87
CA GLY A 276 17.56 -16.64 -14.50
C GLY A 276 18.62 -15.76 -13.80
N LYS A 277 19.25 -16.22 -12.72
CA LYS A 277 20.13 -15.41 -11.85
C LYS A 277 19.47 -14.11 -11.36
N GLY A 278 18.20 -14.20 -10.98
CA GLY A 278 17.39 -13.08 -10.51
C GLY A 278 16.76 -12.23 -11.62
N ASP A 279 17.15 -12.38 -12.88
CA ASP A 279 16.58 -11.58 -13.99
C ASP A 279 15.21 -12.12 -14.43
N VAL A 280 14.16 -11.37 -14.12
CA VAL A 280 12.77 -11.73 -14.45
C VAL A 280 12.52 -11.89 -15.95
N ARG A 281 13.31 -11.21 -16.79
CA ARG A 281 13.16 -11.23 -18.25
C ARG A 281 13.55 -12.58 -18.83
N ARG A 282 14.23 -13.43 -18.06
CA ARG A 282 14.66 -14.78 -18.45
C ARG A 282 13.61 -15.84 -18.16
N GLY A 283 12.33 -15.54 -18.49
CA GLY A 283 11.23 -16.51 -18.47
C GLY A 283 10.33 -16.49 -17.23
N ALA A 284 10.40 -15.46 -16.39
CA ALA A 284 9.60 -15.33 -15.17
C ALA A 284 8.60 -14.14 -15.21
N ALA A 285 8.57 -13.35 -16.29
CA ALA A 285 7.74 -12.15 -16.41
C ALA A 285 6.23 -12.42 -16.28
N ASN A 286 5.74 -13.51 -16.88
CA ASN A 286 4.33 -13.88 -16.79
C ASN A 286 3.92 -14.26 -15.36
N ASP A 287 4.81 -14.94 -14.63
CA ASP A 287 4.62 -15.28 -13.22
C ASP A 287 4.57 -14.02 -12.35
N ALA A 288 5.46 -13.05 -12.60
CA ALA A 288 5.47 -11.78 -11.87
C ALA A 288 4.14 -11.02 -12.02
N ASN A 289 3.61 -10.92 -13.25
CA ASN A 289 2.33 -10.27 -13.50
C ASN A 289 1.16 -10.97 -12.79
N TRP A 290 1.13 -12.31 -12.81
CA TRP A 290 0.12 -13.08 -12.08
C TRP A 290 0.22 -12.86 -10.58
N LEU A 291 1.44 -12.87 -10.02
CA LEU A 291 1.68 -12.69 -8.58
C LEU A 291 1.18 -11.32 -8.09
N VAL A 292 1.43 -10.25 -8.87
CA VAL A 292 0.91 -8.90 -8.59
C VAL A 292 -0.62 -8.89 -8.59
N SER A 293 -1.25 -9.49 -9.60
CA SER A 293 -2.71 -9.53 -9.73
C SER A 293 -3.36 -10.32 -8.58
N SER A 294 -2.81 -11.49 -8.25
CA SER A 294 -3.29 -12.33 -7.14
C SER A 294 -3.09 -11.66 -5.79
N TYR A 295 -1.97 -10.94 -5.59
CA TYR A 295 -1.78 -10.14 -4.37
C TYR A 295 -2.87 -9.06 -4.21
N ASN A 296 -3.19 -8.32 -5.28
CA ASN A 296 -4.27 -7.33 -5.23
C ASN A 296 -5.63 -7.97 -4.90
N THR A 297 -5.87 -9.19 -5.39
CA THR A 297 -7.06 -9.97 -5.04
C THR A 297 -7.06 -10.33 -3.55
N MET A 298 -5.94 -10.79 -3.01
CA MET A 298 -5.81 -11.08 -1.58
C MET A 298 -6.02 -9.83 -0.71
N VAL A 299 -5.55 -8.65 -1.13
CA VAL A 299 -5.83 -7.37 -0.45
C VAL A 299 -7.34 -7.16 -0.35
N SER A 300 -8.07 -7.23 -1.47
CA SER A 300 -9.54 -7.07 -1.48
C SER A 300 -10.28 -8.10 -0.61
N LEU A 301 -9.83 -9.37 -0.65
CA LEU A 301 -10.39 -10.43 0.19
C LEU A 301 -10.12 -10.20 1.67
N SER A 302 -8.92 -9.74 2.03
CA SER A 302 -8.53 -9.45 3.41
C SER A 302 -9.38 -8.31 4.00
N GLU A 303 -9.62 -7.25 3.24
CA GLU A 303 -10.48 -6.14 3.66
C GLU A 303 -11.93 -6.60 3.85
N THR A 304 -12.41 -7.49 2.99
CA THR A 304 -13.75 -8.06 3.11
C THR A 304 -13.85 -8.97 4.34
N ALA A 305 -12.89 -9.86 4.55
CA ALA A 305 -12.83 -10.74 5.73
C ALA A 305 -12.78 -9.92 7.03
N ILE A 306 -11.96 -8.86 7.09
CA ILE A 306 -11.88 -7.99 8.27
C ILE A 306 -13.20 -7.26 8.53
N ARG A 307 -13.92 -6.84 7.48
CA ARG A 307 -15.23 -6.17 7.62
C ARG A 307 -16.32 -7.13 8.13
N THR A 308 -16.33 -8.38 7.70
CA THR A 308 -17.33 -9.38 8.12
C THR A 308 -17.11 -9.92 9.54
N LEU A 309 -15.94 -9.66 10.14
CA LEU A 309 -15.60 -10.01 11.52
C LEU A 309 -15.98 -8.92 12.54
N ARG A 310 -16.70 -7.88 12.12
CA ARG A 310 -17.28 -6.85 12.99
C ARG A 310 -18.74 -7.18 13.26
#